data_AF-A0A8T5DUQ0-F1
#
_entry.id   AF-A0A8T5DUQ0-F1
#
_cell.length_a   1.000
_cell.length_b   1.000
_cell.length_c   1.000
_cell.angle_alpha   90.00
_cell.angle_beta   90.00
_cell.angle_gamma   90.00
#
_symmetry.space_group_name_H-M   'P 1'
#
loop_
_entity.id
_entity.type
_entity.pdbx_description
1 polymer ?
#
loop_
_entity_poly.entity_id
_entity_poly.type
_entity_poly.pdbx_seq_one_letter_code
_entity_poly.pdbx_strand_id
1 'polypeptide(L)'
;MQTQYSIEDWDSISSHFTNLFNKLGDIEINEIFIRFSSFNSDVKTSISINKNGHFDASMPLHGIGGVIEQVCFTENSVMLTGQALNYTYRIPPEILNKRKE
;
A
#
# COMPACT_ATOMS: atom_id res chain seq x y z
N MET A 1 -14.90 -3.93 4.54
CA MET A 1 -15.15 -4.77 3.32
C MET A 1 -13.82 -5.00 2.59
N GLN A 2 -13.68 -6.10 1.85
CA GLN A 2 -12.47 -6.40 1.08
C GLN A 2 -12.75 -6.14 -0.41
N THR A 3 -11.84 -5.46 -1.11
CA THR A 3 -11.98 -5.12 -2.54
C THR A 3 -10.71 -5.48 -3.29
N GLN A 4 -10.87 -6.30 -4.33
CA GLN A 4 -9.77 -6.82 -5.13
C GLN A 4 -9.74 -6.17 -6.51
N TYR A 5 -8.53 -5.92 -7.02
CA TYR A 5 -8.25 -5.40 -8.35
C TYR A 5 -7.18 -6.23 -9.05
N SER A 6 -7.26 -6.34 -10.37
CA SER A 6 -6.12 -6.72 -11.20
C SER A 6 -5.12 -5.57 -11.21
N ILE A 7 -3.82 -5.84 -11.36
CA ILE A 7 -2.81 -4.79 -11.51
C ILE A 7 -3.08 -3.87 -12.70
N GLU A 8 -3.81 -4.37 -13.71
CA GLU A 8 -4.23 -3.61 -14.89
C GLU A 8 -5.27 -2.53 -14.57
N ASP A 9 -6.02 -2.66 -13.46
CA ASP A 9 -7.05 -1.72 -13.00
C ASP A 9 -6.44 -0.50 -12.26
N TRP A 10 -5.43 0.12 -12.88
CA TRP A 10 -4.56 1.10 -12.23
C TRP A 10 -5.29 2.30 -11.62
N ASP A 11 -6.30 2.84 -12.30
CA ASP A 11 -7.06 3.99 -11.81
C ASP A 11 -7.86 3.66 -10.55
N SER A 12 -8.40 2.43 -10.48
CA SER A 12 -9.13 1.93 -9.32
C SER A 12 -8.19 1.68 -8.15
N ILE A 13 -7.02 1.06 -8.41
CA ILE A 13 -5.96 0.85 -7.41
C ILE A 13 -5.51 2.20 -6.85
N SER A 14 -5.19 3.16 -7.71
CA SER A 14 -4.68 4.47 -7.31
C SER A 14 -5.69 5.22 -6.45
N SER A 15 -6.96 5.19 -6.85
CA SER A 15 -8.06 5.80 -6.12
C SER A 15 -8.29 5.14 -4.76
N HIS A 16 -8.32 3.80 -4.69
CA HIS A 16 -8.53 3.08 -3.43
C HIS A 16 -7.34 3.26 -2.48
N PHE A 17 -6.12 3.15 -3.00
CA PHE A 17 -4.90 3.35 -2.23
C PHE A 17 -4.85 4.76 -1.62
N THR A 18 -5.17 5.79 -2.42
CA THR A 18 -5.21 7.18 -1.94
C THR A 18 -6.23 7.35 -0.82
N ASN A 19 -7.42 6.77 -0.98
CA ASN A 19 -8.46 6.79 0.06
C ASN A 19 -8.03 6.04 1.32
N LEU A 20 -7.37 4.88 1.19
CA LEU A 20 -6.91 4.09 2.32
C LEU A 20 -5.85 4.84 3.14
N PHE A 21 -4.89 5.48 2.48
CA PHE A 21 -3.79 6.16 3.16
C PHE A 21 -4.04 7.65 3.43
N ASN A 22 -5.21 8.17 3.07
CA ASN A 22 -5.56 9.58 3.24
C ASN A 22 -5.33 10.04 4.69
N LYS A 23 -4.59 11.14 4.87
CA LYS A 23 -4.19 11.72 6.17
C LYS A 23 -3.30 10.85 7.06
N LEU A 24 -2.86 9.68 6.60
CA LEU A 24 -1.99 8.77 7.37
C LEU A 24 -0.49 8.99 7.14
N GLY A 25 -0.14 9.81 6.15
CA GLY A 25 1.22 10.03 5.70
C GLY A 25 1.24 10.76 4.37
N ASP A 26 2.39 10.77 3.72
CA ASP A 26 2.57 11.31 2.38
C ASP A 26 2.20 10.26 1.33
N ILE A 27 1.43 10.69 0.34
CA ILE A 27 1.05 9.88 -0.82
C ILE A 27 1.66 10.53 -2.06
N GLU A 28 2.51 9.78 -2.75
CA GLU A 28 3.10 10.18 -4.02
C GLU A 28 2.48 9.35 -5.13
N ILE A 29 1.97 10.02 -6.17
CA ILE A 29 1.30 9.39 -7.31
C ILE A 29 1.87 9.98 -8.57
N ASN A 30 2.24 9.12 -9.52
CA ASN A 30 2.54 9.52 -10.89
C ASN A 30 2.07 8.42 -11.87
N GLU A 31 2.43 8.56 -13.14
CA GLU A 31 1.99 7.64 -14.20
C GLU A 31 2.58 6.22 -14.08
N ILE A 32 3.62 6.05 -13.24
CA ILE A 32 4.40 4.81 -13.10
C ILE A 32 4.08 4.10 -11.79
N PHE A 33 3.93 4.86 -10.69
CA PHE A 33 3.76 4.28 -9.36
C PHE A 33 2.82 5.08 -8.46
N ILE A 34 2.36 4.40 -7.42
CA ILE A 34 1.75 4.98 -6.24
C ILE A 34 2.50 4.53 -4.99
N ARG A 35 2.80 5.47 -4.10
CA ARG A 35 3.55 5.23 -2.88
C ARG A 35 2.93 5.91 -1.69
N PHE A 36 2.90 5.19 -0.57
CA PHE A 36 2.65 5.72 0.76
C PHE A 36 3.95 5.73 1.55
N SER A 37 4.20 6.82 2.29
CA SER A 37 5.21 6.88 3.36
C SER A 37 4.58 7.48 4.61
N SER A 38 4.76 6.81 5.76
CA SER A 38 4.28 7.35 7.03
C SER A 38 5.06 8.60 7.44
N PHE A 39 4.45 9.43 8.29
CA PHE A 39 5.13 10.59 8.85
C PHE A 39 6.27 10.17 9.78
N ASN A 40 7.34 10.99 9.84
CA ASN A 40 8.51 10.72 10.69
C ASN A 40 8.20 10.68 12.20
N SER A 41 7.08 11.26 12.65
CA SER A 41 6.62 11.19 14.04
C SER A 41 6.10 9.80 14.42
N ASP A 42 5.77 8.97 13.44
CA ASP A 42 5.11 7.69 13.61
C ASP A 42 6.10 6.54 13.34
N VAL A 43 5.58 5.32 13.21
CA VAL A 43 6.37 4.16 12.77
C VAL A 43 6.85 4.38 11.34
N LYS A 44 8.18 4.36 11.09
CA LYS A 44 8.76 4.51 9.75
C LYS A 44 8.41 3.33 8.85
N THR A 45 7.44 3.51 7.97
CA THR A 45 6.96 2.46 7.05
C THR A 45 6.54 3.06 5.71
N SER A 46 6.68 2.30 4.63
CA SER A 46 6.25 2.70 3.30
C SER A 46 5.83 1.50 2.46
N ILE A 47 4.93 1.73 1.51
CA ILE A 47 4.55 0.76 0.47
C ILE A 47 4.44 1.49 -0.86
N SER A 48 5.04 0.91 -1.90
CA SER A 48 5.02 1.39 -3.28
C SER A 48 4.53 0.28 -4.19
N ILE A 49 3.61 0.60 -5.09
CA ILE A 49 3.12 -0.29 -6.14
C ILE A 49 3.36 0.41 -7.46
N ASN A 50 3.97 -0.27 -8.43
CA ASN A 50 4.15 0.19 -9.78
C ASN A 50 3.07 -0.39 -10.69
N LYS A 51 2.71 0.35 -11.73
CA LYS A 51 1.71 -0.04 -12.74
C LYS A 51 2.07 -1.33 -13.49
N ASN A 52 3.35 -1.68 -13.54
CA ASN A 52 3.84 -2.93 -14.14
C ASN A 52 3.83 -4.13 -13.17
N GLY A 53 3.27 -3.97 -11.97
CA GLY A 53 3.21 -5.02 -10.95
C GLY A 53 4.42 -5.14 -10.06
N HIS A 54 5.48 -4.35 -10.24
CA HIS A 54 6.55 -4.30 -9.23
C HIS A 54 6.05 -3.60 -7.97
N PHE A 55 6.32 -4.15 -6.79
CA PHE A 55 6.04 -3.49 -5.52
C PHE A 55 7.25 -3.54 -4.60
N ASP A 56 7.31 -2.59 -3.69
CA ASP A 56 8.28 -2.52 -2.60
C ASP A 56 7.57 -2.06 -1.33
N ALA A 57 7.78 -2.77 -0.24
CA ALA A 57 7.31 -2.41 1.08
C ALA A 57 8.48 -2.40 2.07
N SER A 58 8.49 -1.40 2.95
CA SER A 58 9.51 -1.23 3.98
C SER A 58 8.83 -0.95 5.31
N MET A 59 9.28 -1.66 6.34
CA MET A 59 8.95 -1.48 7.74
C MET A 59 10.27 -1.36 8.53
N PRO A 60 10.25 -0.94 9.80
CA PRO A 60 11.46 -0.95 10.60
C PRO A 60 12.08 -2.36 10.62
N LEU A 61 13.37 -2.47 10.32
CA LEU A 61 14.15 -3.72 10.30
C LEU A 61 13.75 -4.75 9.22
N HIS A 62 12.83 -4.42 8.30
CA HIS A 62 12.40 -5.36 7.26
C HIS A 62 11.98 -4.65 5.96
N GLY A 63 12.40 -5.19 4.83
CA GLY A 63 11.95 -4.75 3.51
C GLY A 63 11.65 -5.97 2.64
N ILE A 64 10.65 -5.83 1.77
CA ILE A 64 10.26 -6.88 0.83
C ILE A 64 9.77 -6.23 -0.46
N GLY A 65 10.07 -6.85 -1.58
CA GLY A 65 9.56 -6.45 -2.88
C GLY A 65 9.40 -7.66 -3.78
N GLY A 66 8.80 -7.45 -4.94
CA GLY A 66 8.51 -8.51 -5.89
C GLY A 66 7.56 -8.05 -6.98
N VAL A 67 6.98 -9.03 -7.68
CA VAL A 67 6.02 -8.79 -8.76
C VAL A 67 4.66 -9.37 -8.35
N ILE A 68 3.61 -8.56 -8.52
CA ILE A 68 2.23 -8.90 -8.19
C ILE A 68 1.36 -8.83 -9.45
N GLU A 69 0.29 -9.61 -9.44
CA GLU A 69 -0.76 -9.61 -10.46
C GLU A 69 -2.05 -9.02 -9.90
N GLN A 70 -2.23 -9.05 -8.57
CA GLN A 70 -3.44 -8.61 -7.89
C GLN A 70 -3.14 -7.83 -6.61
N VAL A 71 -4.00 -6.85 -6.35
CA VAL A 71 -4.00 -6.07 -5.11
C VAL A 71 -5.37 -6.20 -4.45
N CYS A 72 -5.37 -6.44 -3.14
CA CYS A 72 -6.60 -6.50 -2.37
C CYS A 72 -6.56 -5.55 -1.18
N PHE A 73 -7.49 -4.60 -1.15
CA PHE A 73 -7.60 -3.61 -0.10
C PHE A 73 -8.60 -4.07 0.96
N THR A 74 -8.24 -3.87 2.22
CA THR A 74 -9.16 -3.93 3.35
C THR A 74 -9.16 -2.57 4.05
N GLU A 75 -9.87 -2.45 5.17
CA GLU A 75 -9.94 -1.20 5.94
C GLU A 75 -8.59 -0.77 6.55
N ASN A 76 -7.66 -1.72 6.72
CA ASN A 76 -6.41 -1.53 7.46
C ASN A 76 -5.22 -2.33 6.90
N SER A 77 -5.36 -2.92 5.72
CA SER A 77 -4.26 -3.64 5.06
C SER A 77 -4.36 -3.61 3.54
N VAL A 78 -3.23 -3.90 2.91
CA VAL A 78 -3.10 -4.13 1.46
C VAL A 78 -2.47 -5.50 1.27
N MET A 79 -3.18 -6.41 0.62
CA MET A 79 -2.68 -7.72 0.22
C MET A 79 -2.18 -7.66 -1.22
N LEU A 80 -1.04 -8.28 -1.45
CA LEU A 80 -0.24 -8.20 -2.66
C LEU A 80 0.06 -9.62 -3.11
N THR A 81 -0.53 -10.05 -4.22
CA THR A 81 -0.47 -11.44 -4.68
C THR A 81 0.10 -11.52 -6.09
N GLY A 82 1.06 -12.42 -6.30
CA GLY A 82 1.56 -12.83 -7.61
C GLY A 82 1.88 -14.33 -7.61
N GLN A 83 2.37 -14.87 -8.72
CA GLN A 83 2.58 -16.32 -8.90
C GLN A 83 3.30 -17.05 -7.74
N ALA A 84 4.33 -16.43 -7.16
CA ALA A 84 5.13 -17.02 -6.07
C ALA A 84 5.16 -16.13 -4.82
N LEU A 85 4.23 -15.18 -4.71
CA LEU A 85 4.24 -14.15 -3.68
C LEU A 85 2.82 -13.97 -3.13
N ASN A 86 2.72 -14.00 -1.80
CA ASN A 86 1.53 -13.54 -1.10
C ASN A 86 1.99 -12.75 0.11
N TYR A 87 1.90 -11.43 0.03
CA TYR A 87 2.35 -10.51 1.06
C TYR A 87 1.19 -9.65 1.55
N THR A 88 1.14 -9.39 2.85
CA THR A 88 0.15 -8.48 3.44
C THR A 88 0.86 -7.33 4.14
N TYR A 89 0.71 -6.14 3.59
CA TYR A 89 1.09 -4.90 4.25
C TYR A 89 -0.01 -4.51 5.23
N ARG A 90 0.27 -4.58 6.53
CA ARG A 90 -0.65 -4.13 7.59
C ARG A 90 -0.28 -2.71 8.01
N ILE A 91 -1.26 -1.81 8.03
CA ILE A 91 -1.04 -0.45 8.52
C ILE A 91 -0.85 -0.54 10.05
N PRO A 92 0.27 -0.04 10.60
CA PRO A 92 0.50 -0.01 12.04
C PRO A 92 -0.65 0.67 12.81
N PRO A 93 -1.09 0.12 13.96
CA PRO A 93 -2.13 0.74 14.80
C PRO A 93 -1.84 2.19 15.17
N GLU A 94 -0.56 2.53 15.40
CA GLU A 94 -0.08 3.88 15.70
C GLU A 94 -0.45 4.88 14.59
N ILE A 95 -0.40 4.44 13.33
CA ILE A 95 -0.79 5.25 12.18
C ILE A 95 -2.33 5.27 12.05
N LEU A 96 -2.99 4.11 12.20
CA LEU A 96 -4.47 4.02 12.08
C LEU A 96 -5.21 4.89 13.10
N ASN A 97 -4.65 5.08 14.30
CA ASN A 97 -5.26 5.91 15.34
C ASN A 97 -5.43 7.37 14.91
N LYS A 98 -4.63 7.87 13.95
CA LYS A 98 -4.77 9.22 13.40
C LYS A 98 -6.07 9.47 12.64
N ARG A 99 -6.81 8.43 12.26
CA ARG A 99 -8.15 8.58 11.66
C ARG A 99 -9.22 9.00 12.67
N LYS A 100 -8.94 8.87 13.97
CA LYS A 100 -9.86 9.18 15.06
C LYS A 100 -9.67 10.60 15.63
N GLU A 101 -8.61 11.28 15.18
CA GLU A 101 -8.29 12.67 15.53
C GLU A 101 -8.95 13.63 14.53
#